data_AF-A0A0W8G7R6-F1
#
_entry.id   AF-A0A0W8G7R6-F1
#
_cell.length_a   1.000
_cell.length_b   1.000
_cell.length_c   1.000
_cell.angle_alpha   90.00
_cell.angle_beta   90.00
_cell.angle_gamma   90.00
#
_symmetry.space_group_name_H-M   'P 1'
#
loop_
_entity.id
_entity.type
_entity.pdbx_description
1 polymer ?
#
loop_
_entity_poly.entity_id
_entity_poly.type
_entity_poly.pdbx_seq_one_letter_code
_entity_poly.pdbx_strand_id
1 'polypeptide(L)'
;MNALDRSCNKPDDLVETAMKNTVAILALLFTMSFSQNSFAQQQGTPNIKECTNYFMHYFNEAVVQGFQIQELLKSKTIDGKDVIFYIDLSNRLEKTLGLVLNLKDLYYLYGKTTYCFTKDEKKYLIDRITNISDLLNKITTNDFEINLSGDEKDIRARESDNIMRFRERVERLRAFIETSLPIFK
;
A
#
# COMPACT_ATOMS: atom_id res chain seq x y z
N MET A 1 24.07 -52.87 24.59
CA MET A 1 22.93 -52.03 25.01
C MET A 1 23.30 -50.58 24.76
N ASN A 2 22.33 -49.82 24.26
CA ASN A 2 22.47 -48.65 23.41
C ASN A 2 23.22 -47.45 23.99
N ALA A 3 23.95 -46.77 23.11
CA ALA A 3 24.34 -45.38 23.24
C ALA A 3 23.10 -44.48 23.32
N LEU A 4 23.03 -43.63 24.35
CA LEU A 4 22.07 -42.53 24.42
C LEU A 4 22.82 -41.24 24.09
N ASP A 5 22.73 -40.89 22.82
CA ASP A 5 22.95 -39.56 22.28
C ASP A 5 22.11 -38.54 23.08
N ARG A 6 22.77 -37.63 23.79
CA ARG A 6 22.16 -36.38 24.24
C ARG A 6 22.86 -35.25 23.49
N SER A 7 22.35 -34.98 22.28
CA SER A 7 22.58 -33.71 21.60
C SER A 7 22.09 -32.59 22.52
N CYS A 8 23.03 -31.88 23.12
CA CYS A 8 22.78 -30.67 23.87
C CYS A 8 22.67 -29.54 22.82
N ASN A 9 21.47 -29.32 22.29
CA ASN A 9 21.22 -28.14 21.46
C ASN A 9 21.43 -26.90 22.34
N LYS A 10 22.50 -26.15 22.05
CA LYS A 10 22.80 -24.89 22.74
C LYS A 10 21.70 -23.88 22.43
N PRO A 11 21.18 -23.15 23.43
CA PRO A 11 20.19 -22.09 23.23
C PRO A 11 20.72 -20.93 22.38
N ASP A 12 22.05 -20.79 22.25
CA ASP A 12 22.70 -19.72 21.46
C ASP A 12 22.45 -19.85 19.95
N ASP A 13 22.34 -21.08 19.42
CA ASP A 13 22.13 -21.31 17.97
C ASP A 13 20.72 -20.91 17.52
N LEU A 14 19.72 -21.02 18.41
CA LEU A 14 18.33 -20.60 18.13
C LEU A 14 18.19 -19.08 18.10
N VAL A 15 18.90 -18.38 18.99
CA VAL A 15 18.90 -16.91 19.05
C VAL A 15 19.63 -16.34 17.84
N GLU A 16 20.77 -16.92 17.45
CA GLU A 16 21.54 -16.45 16.30
C GLU A 16 20.79 -16.67 14.98
N THR A 17 20.07 -17.79 14.84
CA THR A 17 19.23 -18.08 13.66
C THR A 17 17.99 -17.17 13.61
N ALA A 18 17.36 -16.88 14.76
CA ALA A 18 16.24 -15.95 14.85
C ALA A 18 16.66 -14.50 14.57
N MET A 19 17.86 -14.10 15.02
CA MET A 19 18.42 -12.76 14.79
C MET A 19 18.87 -12.59 13.32
N LYS A 20 19.44 -13.64 12.70
CA LYS A 20 19.76 -13.65 11.26
C LYS A 20 18.50 -13.59 10.39
N ASN A 21 17.43 -14.30 10.76
CA ASN A 21 16.16 -14.27 10.04
C ASN A 21 15.43 -12.92 10.19
N THR A 22 15.47 -12.30 11.37
CA THR A 22 14.89 -10.96 11.56
C THR A 22 15.67 -9.89 10.82
N VAL A 23 17.00 -9.97 10.79
CA VAL A 23 17.85 -9.07 9.98
C VAL A 23 17.61 -9.27 8.48
N ALA A 24 17.41 -10.51 8.01
CA ALA A 24 17.08 -10.80 6.62
C ALA A 24 15.68 -10.29 6.23
N ILE A 25 14.69 -10.40 7.12
CA ILE A 25 13.34 -9.85 6.92
C ILE A 25 13.37 -8.31 6.92
N LEU A 26 14.12 -7.69 7.83
CA LEU A 26 14.33 -6.24 7.86
C LEU A 26 15.07 -5.74 6.62
N ALA A 27 16.07 -6.48 6.13
CA ALA A 27 16.78 -6.16 4.89
C ALA A 27 15.86 -6.27 3.66
N LEU A 28 15.00 -7.28 3.59
CA LEU A 28 13.98 -7.41 2.54
C LEU A 28 12.97 -6.25 2.56
N LEU A 29 12.50 -5.85 3.74
CA LEU A 29 11.63 -4.67 3.91
C LEU A 29 12.36 -3.36 3.56
N PHE A 30 13.65 -3.23 3.86
CA PHE A 30 14.44 -2.05 3.49
C PHE A 30 14.71 -1.98 1.98
N THR A 31 14.98 -3.11 1.32
CA THR A 31 15.21 -3.15 -0.14
C THR A 31 13.95 -2.83 -0.95
N MET A 32 12.75 -3.10 -0.41
CA MET A 32 11.48 -2.66 -1.01
C MET A 32 11.22 -1.15 -0.83
N SER A 33 11.84 -0.53 0.18
CA SER A 33 11.62 0.89 0.51
C SER A 33 12.54 1.84 -0.27
N PHE A 34 13.71 1.36 -0.72
CA PHE A 34 14.72 2.19 -1.40
C PHE A 34 14.57 2.32 -2.92
N SER A 35 13.60 1.63 -3.54
CA SER A 35 13.23 1.89 -4.95
C SER A 35 12.28 3.09 -5.10
N GLN A 36 11.80 3.67 -3.99
CA GLN A 36 10.62 4.54 -3.95
C GLN A 36 10.83 6.01 -4.39
N ASN A 37 12.04 6.46 -4.74
CA ASN A 37 12.27 7.86 -5.15
C ASN A 37 12.72 8.05 -6.60
N SER A 38 12.91 6.99 -7.38
CA SER A 38 13.44 7.14 -8.75
C SER A 38 12.36 7.15 -9.84
N PHE A 39 11.10 6.83 -9.53
CA PHE A 39 10.04 6.77 -10.55
C PHE A 39 9.26 8.07 -10.74
N ALA A 40 9.34 9.02 -9.81
CA ALA A 40 8.50 10.22 -9.84
C ALA A 40 9.15 11.46 -10.47
N GLN A 41 10.47 11.47 -10.71
CA GLN A 41 11.17 12.73 -10.98
C GLN A 41 11.90 12.83 -12.33
N GLN A 42 11.92 11.77 -13.15
CA GLN A 42 12.40 11.84 -14.53
C GLN A 42 11.76 10.73 -15.35
N GLN A 43 10.68 10.98 -16.09
CA GLN A 43 10.30 10.20 -17.27
C GLN A 43 9.07 10.79 -17.96
N GLY A 44 9.01 10.71 -19.29
CA GLY A 44 7.84 11.09 -20.08
C GLY A 44 6.62 10.22 -19.73
N THR A 45 5.55 10.35 -20.52
CA THR A 45 4.32 9.54 -20.35
C THR A 45 4.68 8.04 -20.22
N PRO A 46 4.32 7.36 -19.11
CA PRO A 46 4.62 5.94 -18.93
C PRO A 46 3.87 5.10 -19.96
N ASN A 47 4.40 3.93 -20.30
CA ASN A 47 3.69 2.96 -21.13
C ASN A 47 2.74 2.09 -20.28
N ILE A 48 1.86 1.32 -20.94
CA ILE A 48 0.87 0.47 -20.24
C ILE A 48 1.53 -0.52 -19.28
N LYS A 49 2.67 -1.11 -19.65
CA LYS A 49 3.35 -2.09 -18.80
C LYS A 49 3.83 -1.43 -17.51
N GLU A 50 4.45 -0.27 -17.60
CA GLU A 50 4.86 0.55 -16.45
C GLU A 50 3.68 0.91 -15.55
N CYS A 51 2.54 1.30 -16.15
CA CYS A 51 1.33 1.61 -15.39
C CYS A 51 0.80 0.40 -14.63
N THR A 52 0.65 -0.75 -15.30
CA THR A 52 0.17 -1.98 -14.65
C THR A 52 1.11 -2.44 -13.53
N ASN A 53 2.42 -2.30 -13.71
CA ASN A 53 3.41 -2.62 -12.69
C ASN A 53 3.32 -1.67 -11.49
N TYR A 54 3.17 -0.37 -11.75
CA TYR A 54 3.00 0.62 -10.69
C TYR A 54 1.75 0.36 -9.84
N PHE A 55 0.61 0.05 -10.48
CA PHE A 55 -0.61 -0.29 -9.74
C PHE A 55 -0.47 -1.56 -8.91
N MET A 56 0.21 -2.59 -9.42
CA MET A 56 0.49 -3.79 -8.64
C MET A 56 1.46 -3.53 -7.49
N HIS A 57 2.44 -2.64 -7.68
CA HIS A 57 3.36 -2.23 -6.62
C HIS A 57 2.61 -1.49 -5.49
N TYR A 58 1.81 -0.49 -5.84
CA TYR A 58 0.93 0.20 -4.88
C TYR A 58 0.04 -0.80 -4.14
N PHE A 59 -0.59 -1.72 -4.87
CA PHE A 59 -1.46 -2.74 -4.29
C PHE A 59 -0.73 -3.58 -3.23
N ASN A 60 0.46 -4.07 -3.56
CA ASN A 60 1.26 -4.89 -2.65
C ASN A 60 1.64 -4.11 -1.37
N GLU A 61 2.07 -2.86 -1.49
CA GLU A 61 2.40 -2.02 -0.33
C GLU A 61 1.17 -1.79 0.57
N ALA A 62 0.03 -1.45 -0.03
CA ALA A 62 -1.19 -1.17 0.70
C ALA A 62 -1.76 -2.44 1.37
N VAL A 63 -1.61 -3.61 0.74
CA VAL A 63 -1.97 -4.91 1.34
C VAL A 63 -1.10 -5.23 2.55
N VAL A 64 0.22 -5.02 2.45
CA VAL A 64 1.13 -5.23 3.60
C VAL A 64 0.73 -4.34 4.77
N GLN A 65 0.41 -3.06 4.53
CA GLN A 65 -0.09 -2.18 5.59
C GLN A 65 -1.43 -2.66 6.14
N GLY A 66 -2.33 -3.14 5.29
CA GLY A 66 -3.62 -3.72 5.70
C GLY A 66 -3.43 -4.91 6.64
N PHE A 67 -2.50 -5.82 6.35
CA PHE A 67 -2.19 -6.94 7.23
C PHE A 67 -1.63 -6.48 8.58
N GLN A 68 -0.72 -5.52 8.59
CA GLN A 68 -0.17 -4.94 9.83
C GLN A 68 -1.28 -4.34 10.70
N ILE A 69 -2.23 -3.64 10.11
CA ILE A 69 -3.39 -3.08 10.83
C ILE A 69 -4.29 -4.20 11.36
N GLN A 70 -4.55 -5.25 10.57
CA GLN A 70 -5.35 -6.39 11.04
C GLN A 70 -4.69 -7.17 12.18
N GLU A 71 -3.37 -7.36 12.14
CA GLU A 71 -2.61 -7.99 13.22
C GLU A 71 -2.67 -7.14 14.49
N LEU A 72 -2.49 -5.83 14.33
CA LEU A 72 -2.63 -4.87 15.42
C LEU A 72 -4.04 -4.97 16.03
N LEU A 73 -5.11 -4.92 15.22
CA LEU A 73 -6.49 -5.00 15.70
C LEU A 73 -6.82 -6.33 16.41
N LYS A 74 -6.13 -7.42 16.07
CA LYS A 74 -6.26 -8.72 16.77
C LYS A 74 -5.48 -8.75 18.08
N SER A 75 -4.43 -7.94 18.21
CA SER A 75 -3.66 -7.84 19.44
C SER A 75 -4.46 -7.08 20.52
N LYS A 76 -4.51 -7.61 21.74
CA LYS A 76 -5.20 -6.96 22.87
C LYS A 76 -4.47 -5.73 23.41
N THR A 77 -3.50 -5.18 22.66
CA THR A 77 -2.63 -4.08 23.09
C THR A 77 -3.12 -2.71 22.64
N ILE A 78 -4.22 -2.63 21.88
CA ILE A 78 -4.83 -1.37 21.46
C ILE A 78 -5.90 -0.95 22.47
N ASP A 79 -5.92 0.33 22.85
CA ASP A 79 -7.05 0.95 23.57
C ASP A 79 -8.32 0.97 22.70
N GLY A 80 -9.50 0.75 23.28
CA GLY A 80 -10.76 0.66 22.55
C GLY A 80 -11.11 1.89 21.70
N LYS A 81 -10.51 3.05 21.97
CA LYS A 81 -10.69 4.27 21.16
C LYS A 81 -9.79 4.32 19.92
N ASP A 82 -8.54 3.85 20.02
CA ASP A 82 -7.61 3.70 18.88
C ASP A 82 -8.12 2.64 17.88
N VAL A 83 -8.93 1.68 18.33
CA VAL A 83 -9.58 0.68 17.46
C VAL A 83 -10.43 1.34 16.37
N ILE A 84 -11.15 2.43 16.69
CA ILE A 84 -12.00 3.14 15.71
C ILE A 84 -11.12 3.75 14.60
N PHE A 85 -10.02 4.38 14.98
CA PHE A 85 -9.05 4.94 14.03
C PHE A 85 -8.50 3.87 13.08
N TYR A 86 -8.03 2.74 13.62
CA TYR A 86 -7.45 1.66 12.81
C TYR A 86 -8.49 0.95 11.93
N ILE A 87 -9.75 0.86 12.36
CA ILE A 87 -10.85 0.39 11.52
C ILE A 87 -11.11 1.36 10.35
N ASP A 88 -11.18 2.67 10.61
CA ASP A 88 -11.37 3.67 9.54
C ASP A 88 -10.19 3.64 8.54
N LEU A 89 -8.95 3.63 9.04
CA LEU A 89 -7.76 3.53 8.20
C LEU A 89 -7.78 2.24 7.34
N SER A 90 -8.14 1.10 7.92
CA SER A 90 -8.30 -0.16 7.18
C SER A 90 -9.37 -0.04 6.08
N ASN A 91 -10.53 0.53 6.39
CA ASN A 91 -11.61 0.70 5.42
C ASN A 91 -11.21 1.62 4.26
N ARG A 92 -10.46 2.68 4.54
CA ARG A 92 -9.95 3.59 3.51
C ARG A 92 -8.89 2.92 2.64
N LEU A 93 -7.99 2.15 3.23
CA LEU A 93 -7.02 1.33 2.49
C LEU A 93 -7.74 0.36 1.55
N GLU A 94 -8.74 -0.38 2.04
CA GLU A 94 -9.53 -1.30 1.23
C GLU A 94 -10.21 -0.61 0.03
N LYS A 95 -10.83 0.56 0.26
CA LYS A 95 -11.41 1.36 -0.83
C LYS A 95 -10.35 1.76 -1.87
N THR A 96 -9.17 2.21 -1.44
CA THR A 96 -8.08 2.55 -2.37
C THR A 96 -7.58 1.33 -3.15
N LEU A 97 -7.48 0.16 -2.51
CA LEU A 97 -7.08 -1.10 -3.16
C LEU A 97 -8.07 -1.49 -4.27
N GLY A 98 -9.37 -1.41 -4.01
CA GLY A 98 -10.40 -1.68 -5.02
C GLY A 98 -10.30 -0.75 -6.23
N LEU A 99 -10.03 0.54 -6.00
CA LEU A 99 -9.84 1.53 -7.07
C LEU A 99 -8.58 1.25 -7.90
N VAL A 100 -7.49 0.84 -7.25
CA VAL A 100 -6.22 0.50 -7.92
C VAL A 100 -6.34 -0.74 -8.79
N LEU A 101 -7.07 -1.76 -8.34
CA LEU A 101 -7.38 -2.92 -9.19
C LEU A 101 -8.21 -2.52 -10.41
N ASN A 102 -9.19 -1.62 -10.25
CA ASN A 102 -9.95 -1.10 -11.37
C ASN A 102 -9.06 -0.37 -12.38
N LEU A 103 -8.12 0.47 -11.91
CA LEU A 103 -7.13 1.13 -12.78
C LEU A 103 -6.27 0.11 -13.53
N LYS A 104 -5.73 -0.87 -12.81
CA LYS A 104 -4.91 -1.93 -13.41
C LYS A 104 -5.66 -2.68 -14.51
N ASP A 105 -6.94 -3.00 -14.30
CA ASP A 105 -7.76 -3.68 -15.30
C ASP A 105 -8.06 -2.78 -16.51
N LEU A 106 -8.39 -1.50 -16.31
CA LEU A 106 -8.62 -0.54 -17.39
C LEU A 106 -7.38 -0.39 -18.29
N TYR A 107 -6.20 -0.24 -17.69
CA TYR A 107 -4.94 -0.10 -18.42
C TYR A 107 -4.55 -1.40 -19.11
N TYR A 108 -4.73 -2.54 -18.43
CA TYR A 108 -4.45 -3.85 -19.01
C TYR A 108 -5.33 -4.13 -20.23
N LEU A 109 -6.64 -3.87 -20.13
CA LEU A 109 -7.59 -4.03 -21.23
C LEU A 109 -7.23 -3.12 -22.41
N TYR A 110 -6.86 -1.86 -22.14
CA TYR A 110 -6.42 -0.94 -23.19
C TYR A 110 -5.16 -1.43 -23.91
N GLY A 111 -4.17 -1.95 -23.19
CA GLY A 111 -2.93 -2.45 -23.80
C GLY A 111 -3.02 -3.82 -24.48
N LYS A 112 -4.02 -4.64 -24.14
CA LYS A 112 -4.20 -5.99 -24.72
C LYS A 112 -5.13 -6.02 -25.92
N THR A 113 -5.99 -5.03 -26.06
CA THR A 113 -6.89 -4.93 -27.21
C THR A 113 -6.09 -4.38 -28.39
N THR A 114 -5.71 -5.27 -29.30
CA THR A 114 -4.84 -4.97 -30.45
C THR A 114 -5.49 -4.05 -31.50
N TYR A 115 -6.73 -3.58 -31.31
CA TYR A 115 -7.47 -2.76 -32.29
C TYR A 115 -8.46 -1.76 -31.66
N CYS A 116 -8.37 -0.50 -32.12
CA CYS A 116 -9.42 0.51 -32.35
C CYS A 116 -10.48 0.76 -31.27
N PHE A 117 -10.09 1.28 -30.10
CA PHE A 117 -11.07 2.06 -29.32
C PHE A 117 -11.60 3.20 -30.18
N THR A 118 -12.93 3.24 -30.33
CA THR A 118 -13.63 4.40 -30.86
C THR A 118 -13.37 5.62 -29.98
N LYS A 119 -13.63 6.81 -30.52
CA LYS A 119 -13.52 8.06 -29.76
C LYS A 119 -14.37 8.03 -28.48
N ASP A 120 -15.55 7.43 -28.54
CA ASP A 120 -16.47 7.36 -27.41
C ASP A 120 -16.00 6.38 -26.34
N GLU A 121 -15.43 5.23 -26.73
CA GLU A 121 -14.87 4.29 -25.76
C GLU A 121 -13.60 4.84 -25.10
N LYS A 122 -12.73 5.55 -25.84
CA LYS A 122 -11.60 6.28 -25.26
C LYS A 122 -12.08 7.32 -24.24
N LYS A 123 -13.11 8.10 -24.61
CA LYS A 123 -13.70 9.08 -23.71
C LYS A 123 -14.25 8.42 -22.45
N TYR A 124 -14.98 7.30 -22.59
CA TYR A 124 -15.47 6.53 -21.46
C TYR A 124 -14.33 6.06 -20.53
N LEU A 125 -13.21 5.56 -21.08
CA LEU A 125 -12.05 5.18 -20.27
C LEU A 125 -11.46 6.39 -19.51
N ILE A 126 -11.28 7.52 -20.19
CA ILE A 126 -10.77 8.75 -19.56
C ILE A 126 -11.70 9.21 -18.44
N ASP A 127 -13.01 9.21 -18.66
CA ASP A 127 -14.02 9.58 -17.66
C ASP A 127 -13.97 8.63 -16.46
N ARG A 128 -13.82 7.32 -16.69
CA ARG A 128 -13.68 6.32 -15.63
C ARG A 128 -12.41 6.53 -14.80
N ILE A 129 -11.27 6.79 -15.46
CA ILE A 129 -10.00 7.04 -14.78
C ILE A 129 -10.06 8.34 -13.96
N THR A 130 -10.65 9.40 -14.52
CA THR A 130 -10.83 10.68 -13.84
C THR A 130 -11.72 10.52 -12.61
N ASN A 131 -12.85 9.82 -12.74
CA ASN A 131 -13.72 9.50 -11.60
C ASN A 131 -12.99 8.71 -10.51
N ILE A 132 -12.09 7.79 -10.87
CA ILE A 132 -11.27 7.09 -9.88
C ILE A 132 -10.34 8.06 -9.15
N SER A 133 -9.66 8.96 -9.88
CA SER A 133 -8.81 9.99 -9.26
C SER A 133 -9.60 10.88 -8.28
N ASP A 134 -10.83 11.26 -8.63
CA ASP A 134 -11.71 12.04 -7.76
C ASP A 134 -12.15 11.27 -6.51
N LEU A 135 -12.45 9.97 -6.65
CA LEU A 135 -12.76 9.12 -5.50
C LEU A 135 -11.55 8.97 -4.57
N LEU A 136 -10.34 8.82 -5.13
CA LEU A 136 -9.10 8.80 -4.35
C LEU A 136 -8.91 10.10 -3.55
N ASN A 137 -9.16 11.26 -4.18
CA ASN A 137 -9.11 12.57 -3.51
C ASN A 137 -10.14 12.67 -2.36
N LYS A 138 -11.36 12.18 -2.56
CA LYS A 138 -12.39 12.17 -1.51
C LYS A 138 -11.98 11.31 -0.32
N ILE A 139 -11.31 10.18 -0.57
CA ILE A 139 -10.82 9.30 0.51
C ILE A 139 -9.72 9.99 1.33
N THR A 140 -8.85 10.79 0.72
CA THR A 140 -7.74 11.49 1.42
C THR A 140 -8.17 12.76 2.15
N THR A 141 -9.14 13.48 1.58
CA THR A 141 -9.63 14.76 2.10
C THR A 141 -10.62 14.63 3.26
N ASN A 142 -11.35 13.51 3.36
CA ASN A 142 -12.20 13.26 4.52
C ASN A 142 -11.37 13.19 5.81
N ASP A 143 -11.83 13.87 6.86
CA ASP A 143 -11.16 13.86 8.16
C ASP A 143 -11.18 12.48 8.80
N PHE A 144 -10.12 12.14 9.52
CA PHE A 144 -10.05 10.93 10.35
C PHE A 144 -10.61 11.24 11.73
N GLU A 145 -11.43 10.34 12.27
CA GLU A 145 -11.85 10.43 13.67
C GLU A 145 -10.71 9.95 14.58
N ILE A 146 -10.09 10.91 15.27
CA ILE A 146 -9.06 10.63 16.28
C ILE A 146 -9.71 10.81 17.66
N ASN A 147 -10.12 9.69 18.29
CA ASN A 147 -10.75 9.70 19.62
C ASN A 147 -9.68 9.58 20.70
N LEU A 148 -9.34 10.70 21.36
CA LEU A 148 -8.26 10.74 22.35
C LEU A 148 -8.74 10.30 23.75
N SER A 149 -8.00 9.41 24.40
CA SER A 149 -7.86 9.39 25.87
C SER A 149 -6.52 8.82 26.31
N GLY A 150 -5.88 9.49 27.27
CA GLY A 150 -4.60 9.06 27.85
C GLY A 150 -3.38 9.57 27.08
N ASP A 151 -2.20 9.52 27.73
CA ASP A 151 -0.94 10.22 27.38
C ASP A 151 -0.85 10.67 25.91
N GLU A 152 -1.36 11.88 25.70
CA GLU A 152 -1.99 12.32 24.44
C GLU A 152 -0.99 12.63 23.31
N LYS A 153 0.32 12.60 23.60
CA LYS A 153 1.34 13.09 22.69
C LYS A 153 1.88 12.01 21.75
N ASP A 154 2.14 10.82 22.27
CA ASP A 154 2.77 9.73 21.51
C ASP A 154 1.75 9.00 20.62
N ILE A 155 0.52 8.82 21.11
CA ILE A 155 -0.59 8.24 20.33
C ILE A 155 -0.94 9.16 19.16
N ARG A 156 -1.08 10.47 19.42
CA ARG A 156 -1.35 11.47 18.38
C ARG A 156 -0.23 11.52 17.34
N ALA A 157 1.03 11.44 17.76
CA ALA A 157 2.16 11.41 16.83
C ALA A 157 2.12 10.18 15.92
N ARG A 158 1.87 8.99 16.48
CA ARG A 158 1.76 7.74 15.74
C ARG A 158 0.59 7.74 14.74
N GLU A 159 -0.60 8.18 15.16
CA GLU A 159 -1.78 8.21 14.30
C GLU A 159 -1.65 9.26 13.19
N SER A 160 -1.11 10.44 13.53
CA SER A 160 -0.81 11.49 12.56
C SER A 160 0.19 11.01 11.50
N ASP A 161 1.23 10.26 11.89
CA ASP A 161 2.19 9.67 10.95
C ASP A 161 1.51 8.63 10.03
N ASN A 162 0.63 7.79 10.57
CA ASN A 162 -0.14 6.84 9.76
C ASN A 162 -1.07 7.54 8.75
N ILE A 163 -1.75 8.61 9.16
CA ILE A 163 -2.60 9.43 8.29
C ILE A 163 -1.76 10.08 7.19
N MET A 164 -0.63 10.67 7.55
CA MET A 164 0.28 11.33 6.60
C MET A 164 0.79 10.34 5.56
N ARG A 165 1.31 9.18 5.98
CA ARG A 165 1.79 8.13 5.06
C ARG A 165 0.69 7.61 4.14
N PHE A 166 -0.53 7.45 4.65
CA PHE A 166 -1.67 7.07 3.85
C PHE A 166 -1.97 8.12 2.77
N ARG A 167 -2.09 9.39 3.18
CA ARG A 167 -2.36 10.52 2.26
C ARG A 167 -1.27 10.65 1.20
N GLU A 168 0.00 10.67 1.60
CA GLU A 168 1.13 10.74 0.67
C GLU A 168 1.14 9.61 -0.35
N ARG A 169 0.81 8.38 0.08
CA ARG A 169 0.73 7.25 -0.86
C ARG A 169 -0.38 7.46 -1.89
N VAL A 170 -1.57 7.85 -1.46
CA VAL A 170 -2.70 8.08 -2.37
C VAL A 170 -2.41 9.27 -3.29
N GLU A 171 -1.79 10.34 -2.81
CA GLU A 171 -1.41 11.48 -3.65
C GLU A 171 -0.36 11.09 -4.70
N ARG A 172 0.64 10.26 -4.35
CA ARG A 172 1.57 9.69 -5.34
C ARG A 172 0.85 8.86 -6.40
N LEU A 173 -0.15 8.07 -6.01
CA LEU A 173 -0.98 7.33 -6.96
C LEU A 173 -1.76 8.26 -7.89
N ARG A 174 -2.36 9.33 -7.35
CA ARG A 174 -3.11 10.32 -8.15
C ARG A 174 -2.21 11.04 -9.15
N ALA A 175 -1.05 11.51 -8.70
CA ALA A 175 -0.06 12.14 -9.58
C ALA A 175 0.41 11.18 -10.70
N PHE A 176 0.59 9.90 -10.38
CA PHE A 176 0.92 8.89 -11.39
C PHE A 176 -0.20 8.71 -12.42
N ILE A 177 -1.47 8.61 -11.98
CA ILE A 177 -2.64 8.53 -12.86
C ILE A 177 -2.69 9.71 -13.83
N GLU A 178 -2.47 10.93 -13.33
CA GLU A 178 -2.45 12.14 -14.16
C GLU A 178 -1.34 12.09 -15.22
N THR A 179 -0.16 11.62 -14.83
CA THR A 179 0.99 11.48 -15.73
C THR A 179 0.75 10.42 -16.81
N SER A 180 -0.06 9.39 -16.53
CA SER A 180 -0.36 8.31 -17.46
C SER A 180 -1.60 8.52 -18.33
N LEU A 181 -2.46 9.50 -18.01
CA LEU A 181 -3.64 9.84 -18.82
C LEU A 181 -3.36 10.08 -20.33
N PRO A 182 -2.22 10.66 -20.76
CA PRO A 182 -1.95 10.85 -22.19
C PRO A 182 -1.93 9.56 -23.01
N ILE A 183 -1.78 8.38 -22.40
CA ILE A 183 -1.85 7.07 -23.08
C ILE A 183 -3.19 6.88 -23.82
N PHE A 184 -4.27 7.46 -23.30
CA PHE A 184 -5.63 7.28 -23.79
C PHE A 184 -6.08 8.36 -24.78
N LYS A 185 -5.24 9.36 -25.06
CA LYS A 185 -5.52 10.43 -26.02
C LYS A 185 -5.20 9.95 -27.44
#